data_AF-A0A497BC88-F1
#
_entry.id   AF-A0A497BC88-F1
#
_cell.length_a   1.000
_cell.length_b   1.000
_cell.length_c   1.000
_cell.angle_alpha   90.00
_cell.angle_beta   90.00
_cell.angle_gamma   90.00
#
_symmetry.space_group_name_H-M   'P 1'
#
loop_
_entity.id
_entity.type
_entity.pdbx_description
1 polymer ?
#
loop_
_entity_poly.entity_id
_entity_poly.type
_entity_poly.pdbx_seq_one_letter_code
_entity_poly.pdbx_strand_id
1 'polypeptide(L)'
;MIEKRFPILNGPSLPWAMVEPCANQVKKNHKQTLKRLAERGGLSPSEMVCALEGKLLSWLWYRGRDDDYYRRELTERLAAYEGKSELADIKKLEKENAELKAKNERLEKFCAEFVWGEENPDEYKTQENKIAELREKLGELVVDKHARRCFYKDTIKDGKPMCDCVFGQIRNMLEGIVND
;
A
#
# COMPACT_ATOMS: atom_id res chain seq x y z
N MET A 1 -0.61 -8.60 5.21
CA MET A 1 -1.93 -9.27 5.23
C MET A 1 -1.69 -10.76 5.24
N ILE A 2 -2.31 -11.53 6.13
CA ILE A 2 -2.19 -13.00 6.12
C ILE A 2 -2.92 -13.51 4.87
N GLU A 3 -2.22 -14.25 4.01
CA GLU A 3 -2.83 -14.86 2.83
C GLU A 3 -3.98 -15.78 3.26
N LYS A 4 -5.15 -15.61 2.65
CA LYS A 4 -6.31 -16.44 2.97
C LYS A 4 -6.04 -17.88 2.50
N ARG A 5 -6.30 -18.87 3.37
CA ARG A 5 -6.16 -20.31 3.07
C ARG A 5 -7.51 -21.05 3.05
N PHE A 6 -7.67 -22.00 2.14
CA PHE A 6 -8.81 -22.90 1.99
C PHE A 6 -8.51 -24.22 2.71
N PRO A 7 -9.41 -24.71 3.58
CA PRO A 7 -9.15 -25.93 4.35
C PRO A 7 -9.28 -27.20 3.49
N ILE A 8 -8.38 -28.16 3.72
CA ILE A 8 -8.45 -29.52 3.16
C ILE A 8 -8.52 -30.50 4.32
N LEU A 9 -9.48 -31.41 4.28
CA LEU A 9 -9.65 -32.44 5.30
C LEU A 9 -8.42 -33.35 5.30
N ASN A 10 -7.76 -33.51 6.45
CA ASN A 10 -6.56 -34.34 6.62
C ASN A 10 -5.41 -34.02 5.64
N GLY A 11 -5.34 -32.78 5.13
CA GLY A 11 -4.34 -32.36 4.15
C GLY A 11 -3.83 -30.93 4.38
N PRO A 12 -2.94 -30.44 3.51
CA PRO A 12 -2.45 -29.07 3.60
C PRO A 12 -3.55 -28.06 3.22
N SER A 13 -3.65 -26.96 3.94
CA SER A 13 -4.51 -25.84 3.52
C SER A 13 -3.92 -25.14 2.29
N LEU A 14 -4.75 -24.85 1.29
CA LEU A 14 -4.29 -24.27 0.02
C LEU A 14 -4.55 -22.75 -0.05
N PRO A 15 -3.72 -21.95 -0.72
CA PRO A 15 -4.03 -20.57 -1.05
C PRO A 15 -5.39 -20.42 -1.72
N TRP A 16 -6.21 -19.44 -1.32
CA TRP A 16 -7.48 -19.21 -2.00
C TRP A 16 -7.30 -18.91 -3.48
N ALA A 17 -6.23 -18.19 -3.85
CA ALA A 17 -5.91 -17.88 -5.25
C ALA A 17 -5.60 -19.14 -6.09
N MET A 18 -5.11 -20.22 -5.46
CA MET A 18 -4.91 -21.51 -6.11
C MET A 18 -6.24 -22.25 -6.35
N VAL A 19 -7.21 -22.09 -5.44
CA VAL A 19 -8.49 -22.83 -5.46
C VAL A 19 -9.60 -22.08 -6.22
N GLU A 20 -9.60 -20.75 -6.19
CA GLU A 20 -10.63 -19.91 -6.82
C GLU A 20 -10.91 -20.26 -8.30
N PRO A 21 -9.90 -20.56 -9.15
CA PRO A 21 -10.14 -20.94 -10.54
C PRO A 21 -11.05 -22.17 -10.71
N CYS A 22 -11.10 -23.08 -9.72
CA CYS A 22 -11.93 -24.29 -9.79
C CYS A 22 -13.34 -24.11 -9.19
N ALA A 23 -13.76 -22.89 -8.81
CA ALA A 23 -15.06 -22.64 -8.17
C ALA A 23 -16.26 -23.20 -8.96
N ASN A 24 -16.24 -23.08 -10.29
CA ASN A 24 -17.28 -23.62 -11.15
C ASN A 24 -17.33 -25.15 -11.11
N GLN A 25 -16.17 -25.81 -11.06
CA GLN A 25 -16.10 -27.27 -10.97
C GLN A 25 -16.59 -27.74 -9.59
N VAL A 26 -16.19 -27.06 -8.52
CA VAL A 26 -16.67 -27.33 -7.17
C VAL A 26 -18.19 -27.21 -7.08
N LYS A 27 -18.77 -26.18 -7.70
CA LYS A 27 -20.24 -26.03 -7.77
C LYS A 27 -20.90 -27.17 -8.53
N LYS A 28 -20.29 -27.70 -9.59
CA LYS A 28 -20.81 -28.88 -10.32
C LYS A 28 -20.79 -30.13 -9.45
N ASN A 29 -19.68 -30.38 -8.75
CA ASN A 29 -19.43 -31.57 -7.94
C ASN A 29 -20.28 -31.60 -6.65
N HIS A 30 -20.34 -30.47 -5.93
CA HIS A 30 -20.92 -30.42 -4.57
C HIS A 30 -22.22 -29.62 -4.48
N LYS A 31 -22.67 -28.98 -5.58
CA LYS A 31 -23.81 -28.04 -5.61
C LYS A 31 -23.68 -26.89 -4.62
N GLN A 32 -22.45 -26.56 -4.23
CA GLN A 32 -22.13 -25.58 -3.19
C GLN A 32 -20.96 -24.69 -3.60
N THR A 33 -20.88 -23.52 -2.97
CA THR A 33 -19.79 -22.57 -3.20
C THR A 33 -18.55 -22.97 -2.41
N LEU A 34 -17.36 -22.55 -2.89
CA LEU A 34 -16.11 -22.71 -2.14
C LEU A 34 -16.21 -22.14 -0.73
N LYS A 35 -16.83 -20.95 -0.57
CA LYS A 35 -17.04 -20.35 0.75
C LYS A 35 -17.82 -21.28 1.68
N ARG A 36 -18.94 -21.84 1.20
CA ARG A 36 -19.79 -22.72 2.00
C ARG A 36 -19.13 -24.06 2.33
N LEU A 37 -18.19 -24.52 1.49
CA LEU A 37 -17.40 -25.71 1.76
C LEU A 37 -16.29 -25.43 2.79
N ALA A 38 -15.59 -24.31 2.65
CA ALA A 38 -14.58 -23.90 3.62
C ALA A 38 -15.17 -23.74 5.04
N GLU A 39 -16.38 -23.17 5.16
CA GLU A 39 -17.10 -23.01 6.44
C GLU A 39 -17.40 -24.33 7.16
N ARG A 40 -17.47 -25.46 6.45
CA ARG A 40 -17.77 -26.78 7.03
C ARG A 40 -16.56 -27.70 7.13
N GLY A 41 -15.34 -27.16 6.99
CA GLY A 41 -14.10 -27.92 7.07
C GLY A 41 -13.43 -28.25 5.74
N GLY A 42 -14.00 -27.84 4.61
CA GLY A 42 -13.37 -27.95 3.30
C GLY A 42 -13.74 -29.18 2.50
N LEU A 43 -12.79 -29.64 1.68
CA LEU A 43 -12.90 -30.80 0.80
C LEU A 43 -11.87 -31.87 1.20
N SER A 44 -12.13 -33.13 0.89
CA SER A 44 -11.08 -34.16 0.98
C SER A 44 -9.95 -33.91 -0.04
N PRO A 45 -8.77 -34.52 0.13
CA PRO A 45 -7.68 -34.37 -0.82
C PRO A 45 -8.08 -34.81 -2.25
N SER A 46 -8.77 -35.93 -2.37
CA SER A 46 -9.25 -36.46 -3.66
C SER A 46 -10.27 -35.55 -4.33
N GLU A 47 -11.25 -35.03 -3.58
CA GLU A 47 -12.25 -34.08 -4.08
C GLU A 47 -11.61 -32.80 -4.60
N MET A 48 -10.61 -32.27 -3.88
CA MET A 48 -9.90 -31.06 -4.29
C MET A 48 -9.06 -31.30 -5.56
N VAL A 49 -8.33 -32.41 -5.67
CA VAL A 49 -7.59 -32.75 -6.90
C VAL A 49 -8.56 -32.86 -8.09
N CYS A 50 -9.71 -33.52 -7.91
CA CYS A 50 -10.76 -33.56 -8.92
C CYS A 50 -11.21 -32.17 -9.36
N ALA A 51 -11.45 -31.26 -8.41
CA ALA A 51 -11.85 -29.89 -8.72
C ALA A 51 -10.77 -29.14 -9.51
N LEU A 52 -9.51 -29.22 -9.07
CA LEU A 52 -8.36 -28.58 -9.72
C LEU A 52 -8.13 -29.11 -11.15
N GLU A 53 -8.43 -30.37 -11.41
CA GLU A 53 -8.33 -30.97 -12.75
C GLU A 53 -9.58 -30.77 -13.63
N GLY A 54 -10.61 -30.07 -13.13
CA GLY A 54 -11.85 -29.88 -13.88
C GLY A 54 -12.64 -31.18 -14.07
N LYS A 55 -12.51 -32.15 -13.16
CA LYS A 55 -13.15 -33.47 -13.25
C LYS A 55 -14.35 -33.60 -12.30
N LEU A 56 -15.31 -34.43 -12.70
CA LEU A 56 -16.41 -34.86 -11.84
C LEU A 56 -15.89 -35.84 -10.78
N LEU A 57 -16.58 -35.93 -9.63
CA LEU A 57 -16.23 -36.90 -8.57
C LEU A 57 -16.24 -38.35 -9.08
N SER A 58 -17.00 -38.64 -10.14
CA SER A 58 -17.00 -39.95 -10.77
C SER A 58 -15.66 -40.35 -11.37
N TRP A 59 -14.76 -39.40 -11.61
CA TRP A 59 -13.41 -39.68 -12.08
C TRP A 59 -12.54 -40.41 -11.04
N LEU A 60 -12.82 -40.22 -9.74
CA LEU A 60 -12.08 -40.88 -8.66
C LEU A 60 -12.20 -42.41 -8.73
N TRP A 61 -13.38 -42.92 -9.10
CA TRP A 61 -13.60 -44.37 -9.24
C TRP A 61 -12.69 -45.00 -10.30
N TYR A 62 -12.32 -44.25 -11.35
CA TYR A 62 -11.44 -44.74 -12.41
C TYR A 62 -9.96 -44.71 -12.03
N ARG A 63 -9.54 -43.77 -11.17
CA ARG A 63 -8.13 -43.66 -10.75
C ARG A 63 -7.73 -44.72 -9.72
N GLY A 64 -8.67 -45.19 -8.90
CA GLY A 64 -8.43 -46.25 -7.91
C GLY A 64 -7.32 -45.91 -6.91
N ARG A 65 -7.21 -44.64 -6.51
CA ARG A 65 -6.23 -44.15 -5.52
C ARG A 65 -6.92 -43.78 -4.21
N ASP A 66 -6.21 -43.90 -3.11
CA ASP A 66 -6.65 -43.47 -1.79
C ASP A 66 -6.39 -41.98 -1.54
N ASP A 67 -6.95 -41.44 -0.45
CA ASP A 67 -6.80 -40.03 -0.08
C ASP A 67 -5.36 -39.67 0.31
N ASP A 68 -4.55 -40.63 0.79
CA ASP A 68 -3.14 -40.40 1.12
C ASP A 68 -2.30 -40.10 -0.13
N TYR A 69 -2.59 -40.78 -1.24
CA TYR A 69 -2.03 -40.45 -2.54
C TYR A 69 -2.34 -39.00 -2.94
N TYR A 70 -3.61 -38.60 -2.88
CA TYR A 70 -4.02 -37.25 -3.27
C TYR A 70 -3.52 -36.17 -2.30
N ARG A 71 -3.35 -36.51 -1.02
CA ARG A 71 -2.73 -35.62 -0.03
C ARG A 71 -1.29 -35.28 -0.41
N ARG A 72 -0.49 -36.27 -0.82
CA ARG A 72 0.88 -36.04 -1.32
C ARG A 72 0.86 -35.19 -2.58
N GLU A 73 -0.04 -35.52 -3.52
CA GLU A 73 -0.20 -34.76 -4.77
C GLU A 73 -0.55 -33.28 -4.52
N LEU A 74 -1.47 -32.99 -3.59
CA LEU A 74 -1.78 -31.61 -3.20
C LEU A 74 -0.60 -30.89 -2.53
N THR A 75 0.19 -31.62 -1.74
CA THR A 75 1.38 -31.07 -1.07
C THR A 75 2.43 -30.64 -2.10
N GLU A 76 2.69 -31.47 -3.12
CA GLU A 76 3.60 -31.15 -4.21
C GLU A 76 3.09 -29.98 -5.06
N ARG A 77 1.79 -29.97 -5.39
CA ARG A 77 1.17 -28.86 -6.13
C ARG A 77 1.23 -27.54 -5.35
N LEU A 78 1.04 -27.59 -4.04
CA LEU A 78 1.15 -26.43 -3.16
C LEU A 78 2.57 -25.88 -3.18
N ALA A 79 3.59 -26.73 -2.95
CA ALA A 79 4.98 -26.32 -2.99
C ALA A 79 5.37 -25.70 -4.35
N ALA A 80 4.91 -26.29 -5.45
CA ALA A 80 5.13 -25.75 -6.79
C ALA A 80 4.41 -24.40 -7.02
N TYR A 81 3.23 -24.20 -6.42
CA TYR A 81 2.50 -22.95 -6.50
C TYR A 81 3.20 -21.84 -5.70
N GLU A 82 3.58 -22.13 -4.45
CA GLU A 82 4.26 -21.18 -3.57
C GLU A 82 5.61 -20.76 -4.14
N GLY A 83 6.43 -21.71 -4.63
CA GLY A 83 7.70 -21.38 -5.29
C GLY A 83 7.54 -20.51 -6.55
N LYS A 84 6.45 -20.69 -7.32
CA LYS A 84 6.14 -19.81 -8.46
C LYS A 84 5.71 -18.41 -8.01
N SER A 85 4.96 -18.32 -6.91
CA SER A 85 4.53 -17.05 -6.33
C SER A 85 5.73 -16.25 -5.82
N GLU A 86 6.61 -16.88 -5.05
CA GLU A 86 7.84 -16.27 -4.54
C GLU A 86 8.72 -15.75 -5.68
N LEU A 87 8.88 -16.54 -6.76
CA LEU A 87 9.64 -16.10 -7.93
C LEU A 87 9.01 -14.88 -8.62
N ALA A 88 7.68 -14.80 -8.66
CA ALA A 88 6.99 -13.65 -9.23
C ALA A 88 7.18 -12.39 -8.37
N ASP A 89 7.14 -12.53 -7.04
CA ASP A 89 7.37 -11.45 -6.09
C ASP A 89 8.81 -10.94 -6.15
N ILE A 90 9.80 -11.84 -6.23
CA ILE A 90 11.21 -11.48 -6.40
C ILE A 90 11.39 -10.64 -7.66
N LYS A 91 10.86 -11.08 -8.80
CA LYS A 91 10.96 -10.33 -10.07
C LYS A 91 10.31 -8.95 -9.99
N LYS A 92 9.20 -8.83 -9.26
CA LYS A 92 8.53 -7.55 -9.04
C LYS A 92 9.42 -6.62 -8.19
N LEU A 93 9.96 -7.12 -7.09
CA LEU A 93 10.87 -6.37 -6.21
C LEU A 93 12.16 -5.96 -6.93
N GLU A 94 12.72 -6.81 -7.78
CA GLU A 94 13.89 -6.49 -8.61
C GLU A 94 13.60 -5.30 -9.54
N LYS A 95 12.42 -5.28 -10.16
CA LYS A 95 11.98 -4.16 -10.99
C LYS A 95 11.81 -2.87 -10.18
N GLU A 96 11.13 -2.93 -9.05
CA GLU A 96 10.92 -1.76 -8.17
C GLU A 96 12.26 -1.21 -7.64
N ASN A 97 13.19 -2.09 -7.26
CA ASN A 97 14.54 -1.71 -6.86
C ASN A 97 15.32 -1.04 -8.00
N ALA A 98 15.17 -1.51 -9.24
CA ALA A 98 15.80 -0.87 -10.40
C ALA A 98 15.24 0.54 -10.65
N GLU A 99 13.92 0.72 -10.52
CA GLU A 99 13.27 2.03 -10.63
C GLU A 99 13.71 2.99 -9.52
N LEU A 100 13.82 2.51 -8.28
CA LEU A 100 14.32 3.30 -7.15
C LEU A 100 15.78 3.71 -7.33
N LYS A 101 16.64 2.81 -7.81
CA LYS A 101 18.03 3.14 -8.14
C LYS A 101 18.10 4.24 -9.20
N ALA A 102 17.33 4.13 -10.28
CA ALA A 102 17.29 5.17 -11.31
C ALA A 102 16.76 6.53 -10.79
N LYS A 103 15.83 6.52 -9.83
CA LYS A 103 15.38 7.75 -9.15
C LYS A 103 16.47 8.35 -8.28
N ASN A 104 17.18 7.53 -7.51
CA ASN A 104 18.29 7.98 -6.67
C ASN A 104 19.41 8.59 -7.53
N GLU A 105 19.79 7.96 -8.64
CA GLU A 105 20.79 8.51 -9.58
C GLU A 105 20.37 9.87 -10.14
N ARG A 106 19.08 10.05 -10.46
CA ARG A 106 18.54 11.34 -10.91
C ARG A 106 18.61 12.40 -9.80
N LEU A 107 18.29 12.03 -8.56
CA LEU A 107 18.36 12.92 -7.41
C LEU A 107 19.81 13.30 -7.12
N GLU A 108 20.74 12.34 -7.15
CA GLU A 108 22.18 12.61 -6.98
C GLU A 108 22.70 13.57 -8.05
N LYS A 109 22.31 13.37 -9.32
CA LYS A 109 22.66 14.28 -10.41
C LYS A 109 22.03 15.67 -10.22
N PHE A 110 20.76 15.74 -9.83
CA PHE A 110 20.10 17.01 -9.52
C PHE A 110 20.79 17.73 -8.36
N CYS A 111 21.12 17.03 -7.28
CA CYS A 111 21.84 17.60 -6.15
C CYS A 111 23.26 18.04 -6.54
N ALA A 112 23.95 17.33 -7.44
CA ALA A 112 25.25 17.73 -7.97
C ALA A 112 25.17 18.99 -8.85
N GLU A 113 24.11 19.13 -9.65
CA GLU A 113 23.84 20.34 -10.47
C GLU A 113 23.32 21.51 -9.61
N PHE A 114 22.65 21.21 -8.50
CA PHE A 114 22.07 22.14 -7.54
C PHE A 114 22.91 22.24 -6.26
N VAL A 115 24.21 21.92 -6.32
CA VAL A 115 25.17 22.39 -5.32
C VAL A 115 25.14 23.91 -5.42
N TRP A 116 24.33 24.48 -4.54
CA TRP A 116 24.33 25.90 -4.23
C TRP A 116 25.77 26.35 -4.10
N GLY A 117 26.12 27.37 -4.88
CA GLY A 117 27.48 27.80 -5.10
C GLY A 117 28.27 27.96 -3.81
N GLU A 118 29.12 26.98 -3.51
CA GLU A 118 30.32 27.21 -2.70
C GLU A 118 31.31 28.12 -3.44
N GLU A 119 31.08 28.40 -4.74
CA GLU A 119 31.96 29.24 -5.55
C GLU A 119 31.64 30.75 -5.52
N ASN A 120 30.56 31.22 -4.86
CA ASN A 120 30.31 32.67 -4.77
C ASN A 120 29.54 33.13 -3.50
N PRO A 121 30.24 33.33 -2.36
CA PRO A 121 29.64 33.79 -1.10
C PRO A 121 28.85 35.11 -1.20
N ASP A 122 29.18 35.96 -2.17
CA ASP A 122 28.53 37.26 -2.36
C ASP A 122 27.13 37.13 -2.97
N GLU A 123 26.89 36.08 -3.76
CA GLU A 123 25.58 35.82 -4.36
C GLU A 123 24.58 35.30 -3.31
N TYR A 124 25.06 34.52 -2.33
CA TYR A 124 24.25 34.05 -1.20
C TYR A 124 23.80 35.21 -0.29
N LYS A 125 24.70 36.14 0.05
CA LYS A 125 24.32 37.38 0.77
C LYS A 125 23.28 38.19 0.01
N THR A 126 23.37 38.23 -1.33
CA THR A 126 22.41 38.96 -2.17
C THR A 126 21.02 38.30 -2.14
N GLN A 127 20.95 36.97 -2.06
CA GLN A 127 19.68 36.24 -1.91
C GLN A 127 19.09 36.36 -0.51
N GLU A 128 19.90 36.27 0.56
CA GLU A 128 19.42 36.50 1.93
C GLU A 128 18.90 37.93 2.12
N ASN A 129 19.57 38.92 1.53
CA ASN A 129 19.09 40.31 1.53
C ASN A 129 17.75 40.45 0.80
N LYS A 130 17.56 39.78 -0.35
CA LYS A 130 16.28 39.76 -1.07
C LYS A 130 15.18 39.06 -0.26
N ILE A 131 15.49 37.98 0.44
CA ILE A 131 14.53 37.27 1.31
C ILE A 131 14.16 38.14 2.52
N ALA A 132 15.11 38.86 3.12
CA ALA A 132 14.85 39.81 4.20
C ALA A 132 13.97 40.98 3.74
N GLU A 133 14.26 41.56 2.56
CA GLU A 133 13.48 42.65 1.96
C GLU A 133 12.05 42.19 1.61
N LEU A 134 11.90 40.96 1.11
CA LEU A 134 10.59 40.36 0.86
C LEU A 134 9.83 40.09 2.17
N ARG A 135 10.50 39.65 3.24
CA ARG A 135 9.90 39.44 4.56
C ARG A 135 9.43 40.76 5.19
N GLU A 136 10.21 41.83 5.04
CA GLU A 136 9.84 43.19 5.48
C GLU A 136 8.61 43.69 4.71
N LYS A 137 8.64 43.62 3.37
CA LYS A 137 7.49 43.99 2.52
C LYS A 137 6.24 43.14 2.82
N LEU A 138 6.41 41.85 3.10
CA LEU A 138 5.30 40.98 3.49
C LEU A 138 4.77 41.35 4.89
N GLY A 139 5.66 41.69 5.82
CA GLY A 139 5.30 42.20 7.15
C GLY A 139 4.46 43.48 7.07
N GLU A 140 4.85 44.43 6.24
CA GLU A 140 4.08 45.66 5.98
C GLU A 140 2.71 45.36 5.35
N LEU A 141 2.64 44.42 4.40
CA LEU A 141 1.39 43.98 3.78
C LEU A 141 0.45 43.26 4.75
N VAL A 142 1.01 42.48 5.69
CA VAL A 142 0.26 41.76 6.73
C VAL A 142 -0.27 42.74 7.78
N VAL A 143 0.49 43.79 8.11
CA VAL A 143 0.05 44.87 9.02
C VAL A 143 -1.06 45.73 8.39
N ASP A 144 -0.98 46.07 7.10
CA ASP A 144 -2.04 46.81 6.39
C ASP A 144 -3.33 45.97 6.23
N LYS A 145 -3.23 44.65 5.98
CA LYS A 145 -4.40 43.75 5.98
C LYS A 145 -5.01 43.54 7.37
N HIS A 146 -4.20 43.50 8.44
CA HIS A 146 -4.72 43.42 9.82
C HIS A 146 -5.36 44.74 10.27
N ALA A 147 -4.77 45.89 9.92
CA ALA A 147 -5.33 47.21 10.21
C ALA A 147 -6.69 47.42 9.52
N ARG A 148 -6.85 46.92 8.28
CA ARG A 148 -8.14 46.99 7.55
C ARG A 148 -9.19 46.00 8.06
N ARG A 149 -8.79 44.90 8.72
CA ARG A 149 -9.74 43.89 9.26
C ARG A 149 -10.21 44.20 10.69
N CYS A 150 -9.52 45.08 11.42
CA CYS A 150 -9.88 45.52 12.78
C CYS A 150 -10.89 46.67 12.85
N PHE A 151 -11.38 47.22 11.73
CA PHE A 151 -12.40 48.29 11.75
C PHE A 151 -13.87 47.81 11.79
N TYR A 152 -14.12 46.52 11.97
CA TYR A 152 -15.48 46.00 12.22
C TYR A 152 -15.66 45.57 13.68
N LYS A 153 -15.95 46.60 14.49
CA LYS A 153 -16.90 46.65 15.62
C LYS A 153 -17.02 45.45 16.58
N ASP A 154 -16.76 45.78 17.84
CA ASP A 154 -17.54 45.42 19.03
C ASP A 154 -17.74 43.93 19.33
N THR A 155 -16.89 43.37 20.19
CA THR A 155 -17.32 42.55 21.35
C THR A 155 -16.11 42.12 22.19
N ILE A 156 -15.75 42.95 23.18
CA ILE A 156 -14.99 42.51 24.35
C ILE A 156 -16.03 42.04 25.38
N LYS A 157 -15.99 40.76 25.75
CA LYS A 157 -16.66 40.27 26.96
C LYS A 157 -15.59 39.61 27.83
N ASP A 158 -15.46 40.09 29.07
CA ASP A 158 -14.61 39.53 30.13
C ASP A 158 -13.08 39.52 29.88
N GLY A 159 -12.56 40.56 29.21
CA GLY A 159 -11.12 40.90 29.25
C GLY A 159 -10.18 39.89 28.61
N LYS A 160 -10.66 38.96 27.77
CA LYS A 160 -9.81 38.06 26.97
C LYS A 160 -10.11 38.21 25.47
N PRO A 161 -9.09 38.34 24.60
CA PRO A 161 -9.31 38.28 23.17
C PRO A 161 -9.75 36.86 22.78
N MET A 162 -10.91 36.76 22.15
CA MET A 162 -11.44 35.51 21.62
C MET A 162 -11.00 35.37 20.15
N CYS A 163 -9.91 34.64 19.87
CA CYS A 163 -9.85 33.71 18.73
C CYS A 163 -8.62 32.78 18.79
N ASP A 164 -8.83 31.54 19.27
CA ASP A 164 -7.89 30.43 19.09
C ASP A 164 -7.80 29.95 17.62
N CYS A 165 -8.60 30.52 16.72
CA CYS A 165 -8.68 30.12 15.31
C CYS A 165 -7.51 30.65 14.46
N VAL A 166 -6.96 31.83 14.80
CA VAL A 166 -5.94 32.49 13.96
C VAL A 166 -4.54 31.94 14.22
N PHE A 167 -4.19 31.63 15.47
CA PHE A 167 -2.90 31.00 15.80
C PHE A 167 -2.81 29.54 15.31
N GLY A 168 -3.94 28.81 15.24
CA GLY A 168 -3.97 27.45 14.68
C GLY A 168 -3.66 27.39 13.19
N GLN A 169 -4.15 28.36 12.41
CA GLN A 169 -3.89 28.41 10.97
C GLN A 169 -2.46 28.84 10.63
N ILE A 170 -1.87 29.76 11.41
CA ILE A 170 -0.48 30.19 11.22
C ILE A 170 0.50 29.07 11.60
N ARG A 171 0.21 28.30 12.66
CA ARG A 171 1.04 27.14 13.04
C ARG A 171 1.03 26.04 11.96
N ASN A 172 -0.14 25.71 11.43
CA ASN A 172 -0.26 24.70 10.36
C ASN A 172 0.39 25.17 9.05
N MET A 173 0.40 26.48 8.75
CA MET A 173 1.13 27.02 7.61
C MET A 173 2.65 26.99 7.79
N LEU A 174 3.15 27.18 9.02
CA LEU A 174 4.59 27.15 9.30
C LEU A 174 5.12 25.71 9.41
N GLU A 175 4.35 24.76 9.95
CA GLU A 175 4.73 23.35 10.05
C GLU A 175 4.72 22.62 8.68
N GLY A 176 3.94 23.12 7.71
CA GLY A 176 3.95 22.62 6.33
C GLY A 176 5.13 23.08 5.48
N ILE A 177 5.91 24.07 5.95
CA ILE A 177 7.11 24.58 5.24
C ILE A 177 8.40 23.90 5.74
N VAL A 178 8.35 23.25 6.90
CA VAL A 178 9.52 22.63 7.54
C VAL A 178 9.63 21.12 7.27
N ASN A 179 8.60 20.50 6.69
CA ASN A 179 8.53 19.04 6.49
C ASN A 179 8.45 18.57 5.02
N ASP A 180 8.78 19.43 4.05
CA ASP A 180 8.99 19.07 2.64
C ASP A 180 10.44 19.31 2.21
#